data_AF-A0A821D5Y9-F1
#
_entry.id   AF-A0A821D5Y9-F1
#
_cell.length_a   1.000
_cell.length_b   1.000
_cell.length_c   1.000
_cell.angle_alpha   90.00
_cell.angle_beta   90.00
_cell.angle_gamma   90.00
#
_symmetry.space_group_name_H-M   'P 1'
#
loop_
_entity.id
_entity.type
_entity.pdbx_description
1 polymer ?
#
loop_
_entity_poly.entity_id
_entity_poly.type
_entity_poly.pdbx_seq_one_letter_code
_entity_poly.pdbx_strand_id
1 'polypeptide(L)'
;MDASIGQACELQAQAFKSKVDVGSVIVTKLDSHAKGGGALSAVAATKSPIIFIGTGEHIDDFEVFKTKPFISKLLGMGDIQGLVEKVNDLKLEDNEELIEKLKHGQFTLRDMYEQFQNIMKMGPFGQIMGMIPGFGTEFISKSGEQESQARLKKMMCVMDSMNDNELDHLDGAKLFKNQPGRYARVARGAGVSIRDVQDLIAQYSKFSQMVKKMGGIKGLFKSGDMTKNVNPTQMQKLNSQMSKLIDPRILHQIGGQSGLSSMMRQFQQGGGPGGLGKLFSGDK
;
A
#
# COMPACT_ATOMS: atom_id res chain seq x y z
N MET A 1 18.87 -8.15 -26.58
CA MET A 1 17.96 -7.49 -27.54
C MET A 1 17.26 -6.36 -26.83
N ASP A 2 17.11 -5.21 -27.48
CA ASP A 2 16.38 -4.06 -26.95
C ASP A 2 14.87 -4.25 -27.17
N ALA A 3 14.04 -4.00 -26.16
CA ALA A 3 12.59 -4.14 -26.22
C ALA A 3 11.92 -3.22 -27.26
N SER A 4 12.58 -2.12 -27.65
CA SER A 4 12.08 -1.20 -28.67
C SER A 4 12.26 -1.69 -30.11
N ILE A 5 13.03 -2.77 -30.33
CA ILE A 5 13.27 -3.29 -31.67
C ILE A 5 11.97 -3.88 -32.23
N GLY A 6 11.54 -3.34 -33.38
CA GLY A 6 10.37 -3.80 -34.11
C GLY A 6 10.66 -4.98 -35.04
N GLN A 7 10.16 -4.91 -36.27
CA GLN A 7 10.21 -6.03 -37.23
C GLN A 7 11.63 -6.45 -37.62
N ALA A 8 12.61 -5.55 -37.55
CA ALA A 8 14.01 -5.88 -37.85
C ALA A 8 14.63 -6.90 -36.87
N CYS A 9 13.98 -7.17 -35.73
CA CYS A 9 14.47 -8.09 -34.72
C CYS A 9 14.69 -9.51 -35.27
N GLU A 10 13.78 -9.99 -36.12
CA GLU A 10 13.83 -11.35 -36.67
C GLU A 10 15.09 -11.58 -37.50
N LEU A 11 15.35 -10.68 -38.45
CA LEU A 11 16.52 -10.75 -39.34
C LEU A 11 17.83 -10.63 -38.55
N GLN A 12 17.89 -9.74 -37.55
CA GLN A 12 19.07 -9.59 -36.71
C GLN A 12 19.34 -10.86 -35.88
N ALA A 13 18.30 -11.39 -35.23
CA ALA A 13 18.43 -12.58 -34.40
C ALA A 13 18.82 -13.81 -35.23
N GLN A 14 18.24 -13.97 -36.43
CA GLN A 14 18.58 -15.04 -37.37
C GLN A 14 20.03 -14.91 -37.86
N ALA A 15 20.47 -13.70 -38.24
CA ALA A 15 21.83 -13.46 -38.68
C ALA A 15 22.85 -13.80 -37.59
N PHE A 16 22.60 -13.38 -36.34
CA PHE A 16 23.46 -13.73 -35.21
C PHE A 16 23.53 -15.23 -34.97
N LYS A 17 22.39 -15.92 -34.93
CA LYS A 17 22.32 -17.38 -34.74
C LYS A 17 23.00 -18.15 -35.86
N SER A 18 22.99 -17.63 -37.09
CA SER A 18 23.66 -18.26 -38.24
C SER A 18 25.19 -18.18 -38.20
N LYS A 19 25.74 -17.22 -37.43
CA LYS A 19 27.19 -16.99 -37.32
C LYS A 19 27.76 -17.48 -36.01
N VAL A 20 26.98 -17.42 -34.93
CA VAL A 20 27.39 -17.80 -33.58
C VAL A 20 26.27 -18.61 -32.95
N ASP A 21 26.62 -19.64 -32.19
CA ASP A 21 25.64 -20.43 -31.47
C ASP A 21 25.10 -19.65 -30.26
N VAL A 22 23.96 -18.98 -30.46
CA VAL A 22 23.25 -18.26 -29.40
C VAL A 22 22.44 -19.28 -28.59
N GLY A 23 22.73 -19.42 -27.29
CA GLY A 23 22.01 -20.35 -26.40
C GLY A 23 20.86 -19.71 -25.62
N SER A 24 20.85 -18.39 -25.45
CA SER A 24 19.85 -17.68 -24.66
C SER A 24 19.73 -16.21 -25.07
N VAL A 25 18.59 -15.60 -24.76
CA VAL A 25 18.28 -14.20 -25.08
C VAL A 25 18.02 -13.42 -23.79
N ILE A 26 18.50 -12.17 -23.76
CA ILE A 26 18.18 -11.19 -22.71
C ILE A 26 17.44 -10.03 -23.38
N VAL A 27 16.36 -9.56 -22.76
CA VAL A 27 15.55 -8.44 -23.27
C VAL A 27 15.71 -7.24 -22.34
N THR A 28 16.25 -6.12 -22.84
CA THR A 28 16.52 -4.92 -22.05
C THR A 28 15.50 -3.82 -22.34
N LYS A 29 15.44 -2.79 -21.48
CA LYS A 29 14.57 -1.61 -21.62
C LYS A 29 13.06 -1.92 -21.62
N LEU A 30 12.64 -2.85 -20.78
CA LEU A 30 11.22 -3.20 -20.57
C LEU A 30 10.52 -2.30 -19.53
N ASP A 31 11.24 -1.33 -18.98
CA ASP A 31 10.73 -0.18 -18.21
C ASP A 31 9.94 0.79 -19.08
N SER A 32 10.33 0.92 -20.34
CA SER A 32 9.70 1.80 -21.32
C SER A 32 8.34 1.26 -21.79
N HIS A 33 7.52 2.11 -22.42
CA HIS A 33 6.23 1.73 -23.02
C HIS A 33 6.34 0.70 -24.18
N ALA A 34 7.55 0.23 -24.50
CA ALA A 34 7.77 -0.79 -25.50
C ALA A 34 7.17 -2.13 -25.04
N LYS A 35 6.24 -2.68 -25.83
CA LYS A 35 5.57 -3.96 -25.54
C LYS A 35 6.47 -5.20 -25.68
N GLY A 36 7.75 -5.02 -26.03
CA GLY A 36 8.71 -6.11 -26.16
C GLY A 36 8.40 -7.10 -27.29
N GLY A 37 7.64 -6.70 -28.32
CA GLY A 37 7.23 -7.60 -29.42
C GLY A 37 8.40 -8.24 -30.17
N GLY A 38 9.54 -7.54 -30.27
CA GLY A 38 10.76 -8.09 -30.85
C GLY A 38 11.29 -9.32 -30.11
N ALA A 39 11.03 -9.47 -28.81
CA ALA A 39 11.45 -10.63 -28.04
C ALA A 39 10.86 -11.94 -28.61
N LEU A 40 9.59 -11.91 -29.05
CA LEU A 40 8.93 -13.06 -29.67
C LEU A 40 9.58 -13.43 -31.00
N SER A 41 9.89 -12.42 -31.83
CA SER A 41 10.59 -12.62 -33.10
C SER A 41 11.99 -13.21 -32.91
N ALA A 42 12.73 -12.75 -31.90
CA ALA A 42 14.05 -13.27 -31.57
C ALA A 42 13.98 -14.74 -31.13
N VAL A 43 13.04 -15.12 -30.27
CA VAL A 43 12.85 -16.52 -29.85
C VAL A 43 12.41 -17.38 -31.03
N ALA A 44 11.51 -16.89 -31.89
CA ALA A 44 11.03 -17.62 -33.04
C ALA A 44 12.16 -17.95 -34.03
N ALA A 45 13.07 -17.00 -34.28
CA ALA A 45 14.21 -17.15 -35.19
C ALA A 45 15.36 -17.98 -34.58
N THR A 46 15.69 -17.76 -33.30
CA THR A 46 16.87 -18.37 -32.66
C THR A 46 16.59 -19.70 -31.98
N LYS A 47 15.32 -20.03 -31.72
CA LYS A 47 14.87 -21.16 -30.89
C LYS A 47 15.49 -21.19 -29.49
N SER A 48 15.97 -20.04 -29.01
CA SER A 48 16.66 -19.91 -27.73
C SER A 48 15.74 -19.27 -26.69
N PRO A 49 15.74 -19.74 -25.43
CA PRO A 49 14.88 -19.18 -24.39
C PRO A 49 15.34 -17.77 -23.97
N ILE A 50 14.38 -16.97 -23.50
CA ILE A 50 14.67 -15.72 -22.80
C ILE A 50 14.94 -16.06 -21.34
N ILE A 51 16.07 -15.61 -20.82
CA ILE A 51 16.49 -15.94 -19.44
C ILE A 51 16.38 -14.76 -18.47
N PHE A 52 16.58 -13.54 -18.96
CA PHE A 52 16.52 -12.32 -18.14
C PHE A 52 15.86 -11.15 -18.87
N ILE A 53 15.31 -10.24 -18.08
CA ILE A 53 14.75 -8.97 -18.51
C ILE A 53 15.39 -7.80 -17.74
N GLY A 54 15.68 -6.71 -18.46
CA GLY A 54 16.07 -5.44 -17.85
C GLY A 54 14.86 -4.53 -17.70
N THR A 55 14.49 -4.22 -16.46
CA THR A 55 13.31 -3.44 -16.07
C THR A 55 13.64 -2.02 -15.61
N GLY A 56 14.87 -1.55 -15.86
CA GLY A 56 15.34 -0.21 -15.53
C GLY A 56 16.82 -0.01 -15.86
N GLU A 57 17.39 1.07 -15.33
CA GLU A 57 18.78 1.48 -15.57
C GLU A 57 19.73 1.09 -14.43
N HIS A 58 19.20 0.74 -13.25
CA HIS A 58 20.01 0.38 -12.10
C HIS A 58 20.48 -1.08 -12.19
N ILE A 59 21.54 -1.40 -11.45
CA ILE A 59 22.13 -2.75 -11.44
C ILE A 59 21.15 -3.80 -10.88
N ASP A 60 20.24 -3.36 -10.01
CA ASP A 60 19.22 -4.19 -9.38
C ASP A 60 17.98 -4.38 -10.28
N ASP A 61 17.87 -3.63 -11.39
CA ASP A 61 16.75 -3.70 -12.33
C ASP A 61 16.94 -4.81 -13.39
N PHE A 62 17.51 -5.94 -12.95
CA PHE A 62 17.79 -7.11 -13.78
C PHE A 62 17.12 -8.36 -13.20
N GLU A 63 16.02 -8.77 -13.83
CA GLU A 63 15.11 -9.78 -13.28
C GLU A 63 15.09 -11.04 -14.14
N VAL A 64 14.83 -12.19 -13.52
CA VAL A 64 14.65 -13.47 -14.23
C VAL A 64 13.39 -13.39 -15.09
N PHE A 65 13.49 -13.82 -16.34
CA PHE A 65 12.32 -13.82 -17.24
C PHE A 65 11.29 -14.86 -16.80
N LYS A 66 10.05 -14.40 -16.56
CA LYS A 66 8.88 -15.24 -16.33
C LYS A 66 7.85 -14.99 -17.42
N THR A 67 7.48 -16.04 -18.17
CA THR A 67 6.57 -15.94 -19.32
C THR A 67 5.18 -15.42 -18.95
N LYS A 68 4.60 -15.88 -17.85
CA LYS A 68 3.23 -15.50 -17.43
C LYS A 68 3.10 -13.99 -17.16
N PRO A 69 3.92 -13.38 -16.28
CA PRO A 69 4.00 -11.92 -16.10
C PRO A 69 4.16 -11.13 -17.40
N PHE A 70 5.10 -11.57 -18.25
CA PHE A 70 5.42 -10.87 -19.50
C PHE A 70 4.21 -10.83 -20.44
N ILE A 71 3.50 -11.96 -20.61
CA ILE A 71 2.30 -12.03 -21.43
C ILE A 71 1.15 -11.22 -20.81
N SER A 72 1.00 -11.22 -19.49
CA SER A 72 -0.02 -10.41 -18.80
C SER A 72 0.20 -8.91 -19.03
N LYS A 73 1.46 -8.45 -18.95
CA LYS A 73 1.85 -7.07 -19.26
C LYS A 73 1.59 -6.73 -20.74
N LEU A 74 1.93 -7.64 -21.65
CA LEU A 74 1.71 -7.47 -23.09
C LEU A 74 0.23 -7.37 -23.46
N LEU A 75 -0.62 -8.15 -22.79
CA LEU A 75 -2.08 -8.13 -22.92
C LEU A 75 -2.75 -6.96 -22.18
N GLY A 76 -2.00 -6.18 -21.40
CA GLY A 76 -2.52 -5.06 -20.61
C GLY A 76 -3.32 -5.50 -19.37
N MET A 77 -3.23 -6.77 -18.96
CA MET A 77 -3.94 -7.32 -17.81
C MET A 77 -3.25 -7.01 -16.46
N GLY A 78 -2.12 -6.29 -16.47
CA GLY A 78 -1.32 -6.02 -15.27
C GLY A 78 -0.66 -7.30 -14.73
N ASP A 79 0.41 -7.16 -13.94
CA ASP A 79 1.11 -8.31 -13.36
C ASP A 79 0.69 -8.54 -11.90
N ILE A 80 -0.47 -9.17 -11.73
CA ILE A 80 -1.02 -9.50 -10.40
C ILE A 80 -0.14 -10.54 -9.70
N GLN A 81 0.50 -11.45 -10.45
CA GLN A 81 1.36 -12.49 -9.85
C GLN A 81 2.69 -11.93 -9.36
N GLY A 82 3.37 -11.10 -10.15
CA GLY A 82 4.58 -10.41 -9.71
C GLY A 82 4.32 -9.48 -8.52
N LEU A 83 3.16 -8.83 -8.47
CA LEU A 83 2.75 -8.06 -7.29
C LEU A 83 2.64 -8.95 -6.04
N VAL A 84 2.01 -10.12 -6.13
CA VAL A 84 1.89 -11.06 -5.00
C VAL A 84 3.25 -11.61 -4.58
N GLU A 85 4.15 -11.92 -5.51
CA GLU A 85 5.51 -12.37 -5.19
C GLU A 85 6.34 -11.27 -4.51
N LYS A 86 6.29 -10.03 -5.03
CA LYS A 86 6.99 -8.89 -4.42
C LYS A 86 6.42 -8.56 -3.04
N VAL A 87 5.10 -8.67 -2.86
CA VAL A 87 4.42 -8.53 -1.56
C VAL A 87 4.81 -9.64 -0.57
N ASN A 88 5.00 -10.88 -1.04
CA ASN A 88 5.47 -11.99 -0.21
C ASN A 88 6.95 -11.85 0.18
N ASP A 89 7.82 -11.45 -0.75
CA ASP A 89 9.23 -11.14 -0.47
C ASP A 89 9.37 -9.96 0.49
N LEU A 90 8.43 -9.02 0.44
CA LEU A 90 8.42 -7.84 1.31
C LEU A 90 8.13 -8.15 2.78
N LYS A 91 7.81 -9.40 3.16
CA LYS A 91 7.54 -9.82 4.56
C LYS A 91 6.80 -8.74 5.34
N LEU A 92 5.70 -8.23 4.78
CA LEU A 92 4.86 -7.21 5.43
C LEU A 92 4.22 -7.72 6.74
N GLU A 93 4.44 -9.00 7.07
CA GLU A 93 4.06 -9.66 8.32
C GLU A 93 5.02 -9.37 9.49
N ASP A 94 6.24 -8.87 9.26
CA ASP A 94 7.25 -8.66 10.32
C ASP A 94 7.16 -7.29 11.03
N ASN A 95 5.95 -6.77 11.24
CA ASN A 95 5.77 -5.55 12.04
C ASN A 95 4.74 -5.74 13.15
N GLU A 96 4.74 -6.92 13.78
CA GLU A 96 3.96 -7.16 14.99
C GLU A 96 4.23 -6.10 16.07
N GLU A 97 5.49 -5.67 16.23
CA GLU A 97 5.88 -4.60 17.15
C GLU A 97 5.23 -3.25 16.81
N LEU A 98 5.17 -2.91 15.52
CA LEU A 98 4.53 -1.68 15.07
C LEU A 98 3.01 -1.76 15.24
N ILE A 99 2.42 -2.92 14.98
CA ILE A 99 1.01 -3.19 15.24
C ILE A 99 0.71 -3.09 16.74
N GLU A 100 1.58 -3.60 17.62
CA GLU A 100 1.48 -3.48 19.09
C GLU A 100 1.59 -2.01 19.55
N LYS A 101 2.60 -1.27 19.08
CA LYS A 101 2.76 0.16 19.39
C LYS A 101 1.58 1.00 18.90
N LEU A 102 1.08 0.70 17.70
CA LEU A 102 -0.13 1.32 17.14
C LEU A 102 -1.39 1.00 17.95
N LYS A 103 -1.53 -0.23 18.48
CA LYS A 103 -2.65 -0.59 19.40
C LYS A 103 -2.60 0.27 20.67
N HIS A 104 -1.41 0.54 21.19
CA HIS A 104 -1.22 1.39 22.36
C HIS A 104 -1.32 2.89 22.04
N GLY A 105 -1.56 3.27 20.79
CA GLY A 105 -1.68 4.67 20.35
C GLY A 105 -0.39 5.47 20.48
N GLN A 106 0.75 4.77 20.59
CA GLN A 106 2.07 5.36 20.69
C GLN A 106 2.67 5.41 19.28
N PHE A 107 3.00 6.62 18.84
CA PHE A 107 3.61 6.85 17.53
C PHE A 107 4.71 7.89 17.66
N THR A 108 5.94 7.45 17.57
CA THR A 108 7.14 8.26 17.73
C THR A 108 7.68 8.71 16.37
N LEU A 109 8.65 9.63 16.38
CA LEU A 109 9.34 10.03 15.15
C LEU A 109 10.24 8.90 14.63
N ARG A 110 10.75 8.02 15.50
CA ARG A 110 11.46 6.81 15.11
C ARG A 110 10.57 5.84 14.33
N ASP A 111 9.34 5.61 14.80
CA ASP A 111 8.39 4.75 14.07
C ASP A 111 8.09 5.36 12.68
N MET A 112 7.98 6.70 12.57
CA MET A 112 7.82 7.37 11.28
C MET A 112 9.04 7.18 10.36
N TYR A 113 10.26 7.23 10.92
CA TYR A 113 11.50 6.98 10.19
C TYR A 113 11.56 5.57 9.61
N GLU A 114 11.24 4.56 10.42
CA GLU A 114 11.18 3.16 9.99
C GLU A 114 10.16 2.97 8.86
N GLN A 115 8.99 3.61 8.96
CA GLN A 115 8.00 3.57 7.88
C GLN A 115 8.52 4.23 6.59
N PHE A 116 9.21 5.36 6.67
CA PHE A 116 9.82 5.98 5.48
C PHE A 116 10.93 5.11 4.89
N GLN A 117 11.72 4.44 5.73
CA GLN A 117 12.75 3.52 5.27
C GLN A 117 12.14 2.30 4.58
N ASN A 118 11.03 1.75 5.09
CA ASN A 118 10.30 0.66 4.45
C ASN A 118 9.71 1.09 3.11
N ILE A 119 9.12 2.30 3.05
CA ILE A 119 8.63 2.90 1.81
C ILE A 119 9.76 3.09 0.80
N MET A 120 10.94 3.53 1.23
CA MET A 120 12.11 3.65 0.35
C MET A 120 12.62 2.29 -0.14
N LYS A 121 12.63 1.25 0.70
CA LYS A 121 13.02 -0.12 0.33
C LYS A 121 12.04 -0.75 -0.66
N MET A 122 10.76 -0.40 -0.59
CA MET A 122 9.73 -0.87 -1.54
C MET A 122 9.90 -0.32 -2.96
N GLY A 123 10.75 0.71 -3.16
CA GLY A 123 11.00 1.30 -4.47
C GLY A 123 9.91 2.29 -4.91
N PRO A 124 9.87 2.68 -6.19
CA PRO A 124 8.92 3.67 -6.69
C PRO A 124 7.46 3.18 -6.55
N PHE A 125 6.70 3.80 -5.65
CA PHE A 125 5.28 3.52 -5.40
C PHE A 125 4.40 3.61 -6.66
N GLY A 126 4.85 4.33 -7.69
CA GLY A 126 4.10 4.47 -8.94
C GLY A 126 3.99 3.18 -9.74
N GLN A 127 4.95 2.25 -9.64
CA GLN A 127 4.81 0.93 -10.28
C GLN A 127 3.70 0.09 -9.65
N ILE A 128 3.58 0.07 -8.31
CA ILE A 128 2.54 -0.72 -7.62
C ILE A 128 1.16 -0.08 -7.74
N MET A 129 1.04 1.25 -7.59
CA MET A 129 -0.26 1.94 -7.74
C MET A 129 -0.73 2.01 -9.19
N GLY A 130 0.18 2.10 -10.17
CA GLY A 130 -0.14 2.04 -11.59
C GLY A 130 -0.69 0.68 -12.05
N MET A 131 -0.55 -0.36 -11.23
CA MET A 131 -1.06 -1.72 -11.49
C MET A 131 -2.45 -1.99 -10.89
N ILE A 132 -3.01 -1.06 -10.11
CA ILE A 132 -4.34 -1.20 -9.50
C ILE A 132 -5.38 -0.48 -10.37
N PRO A 133 -6.23 -1.19 -11.13
CA PRO A 133 -7.29 -0.55 -11.91
C PRO A 133 -8.31 0.11 -10.96
N GLY A 134 -8.55 1.41 -11.14
CA GLY A 134 -9.61 2.15 -10.44
C GLY A 134 -9.16 3.02 -9.24
N PHE A 135 -7.87 3.06 -8.88
CA PHE A 135 -7.39 4.03 -7.90
C PHE A 135 -7.05 5.37 -8.58
N GLY A 136 -7.81 6.40 -8.22
CA GLY A 136 -7.84 7.71 -8.89
C GLY A 136 -6.55 8.52 -8.78
N THR A 137 -6.38 9.34 -9.81
CA THR A 137 -5.36 10.35 -10.11
C THR A 137 -5.11 11.43 -9.03
N GLU A 138 -5.71 11.34 -7.84
CA GLU A 138 -5.66 12.38 -6.80
C GLU A 138 -4.49 12.24 -5.82
N PHE A 139 -3.99 11.02 -5.58
CA PHE A 139 -2.80 10.80 -4.74
C PHE A 139 -1.49 10.78 -5.53
N ILE A 140 -1.57 10.59 -6.85
CA ILE A 140 -0.46 10.82 -7.77
C ILE A 140 -0.51 12.30 -8.15
N SER A 141 -0.02 13.17 -7.27
CA SER A 141 0.42 14.48 -7.73
C SER A 141 1.33 14.25 -8.94
N LYS A 142 1.10 14.96 -10.04
CA LYS A 142 1.88 14.94 -11.31
C LYS A 142 3.39 15.20 -11.16
N SER A 143 3.91 15.21 -9.94
CA SER A 143 5.30 15.27 -9.54
C SER A 143 5.93 13.89 -9.74
N GLY A 144 7.03 13.83 -10.49
CA GLY A 144 7.67 12.58 -10.88
C GLY A 144 7.96 11.67 -9.69
N GLU A 145 7.91 10.35 -9.92
CA GLU A 145 8.14 9.31 -8.91
C GLU A 145 9.49 9.49 -8.19
N GLN A 146 10.50 9.99 -8.91
CA GLN A 146 11.81 10.37 -8.37
C GLN A 146 11.75 11.57 -7.40
N GLU A 147 10.86 12.54 -7.66
CA GLU A 147 10.68 13.72 -6.80
C GLU A 147 10.09 13.32 -5.45
N SER A 148 9.16 12.37 -5.46
CA SER A 148 8.56 11.81 -4.23
C SER A 148 9.61 11.09 -3.37
N GLN A 149 10.48 10.29 -3.97
CA GLN A 149 11.59 9.64 -3.25
C GLN A 149 12.61 10.65 -2.73
N ALA A 150 13.00 11.63 -3.55
CA ALA A 150 13.93 12.68 -3.13
C ALA A 150 13.38 13.46 -1.92
N ARG A 151 12.06 13.72 -1.90
CA ARG A 151 11.39 14.36 -0.77
C ARG A 151 11.42 13.50 0.50
N LEU A 152 11.13 12.20 0.39
CA LEU A 152 11.23 11.28 1.53
C LEU A 152 12.65 11.20 2.07
N LYS A 153 13.65 11.11 1.19
CA LYS A 153 15.07 11.13 1.55
C LYS A 153 15.46 12.42 2.26
N LYS A 154 14.97 13.57 1.80
CA LYS A 154 15.16 14.86 2.48
C LYS A 154 14.58 14.83 3.90
N MET A 155 13.38 14.27 4.08
CA MET A 155 12.75 14.13 5.40
C MET A 155 13.53 13.19 6.32
N MET A 156 14.06 12.07 5.80
CA MET A 156 14.92 11.16 6.57
C MET A 156 16.21 11.87 7.02
N CYS A 157 16.87 12.62 6.15
CA CYS A 157 18.06 13.40 6.52
C CYS A 157 17.79 14.44 7.62
N VAL A 158 16.59 15.06 7.61
CA VAL A 158 16.15 15.94 8.70
C VAL A 158 16.03 15.17 10.02
N MET A 159 15.47 13.95 9.99
CA MET A 159 15.35 13.09 11.17
C MET A 159 16.70 12.55 11.65
N ASP A 160 17.65 12.29 10.76
CA ASP A 160 19.02 11.89 11.11
C ASP A 160 19.77 12.98 11.91
N SER A 161 19.33 14.24 11.80
CA SER A 161 19.87 15.38 12.58
C SER A 161 19.20 15.58 13.96
N MET A 162 18.24 14.73 14.31
CA MET A 162 17.59 14.71 15.62
C MET A 162 18.36 13.82 16.60
N ASN A 163 18.15 14.02 17.90
CA ASN A 163 18.71 13.11 18.92
C ASN A 163 17.70 12.02 19.30
N ASP A 164 18.15 10.95 19.96
CA ASP A 164 17.28 9.85 20.40
C ASP A 164 16.14 10.34 21.29
N ASN A 165 16.41 11.30 22.18
CA ASN A 165 15.38 11.92 23.01
C ASN A 165 14.29 12.64 22.22
N GLU A 166 14.59 13.16 21.03
CA GLU A 166 13.61 13.80 20.13
C GLU A 166 12.87 12.75 19.31
N LEU A 167 13.57 11.70 18.89
CA LEU A 167 13.02 10.62 18.05
C LEU A 167 12.07 9.70 18.81
N ASP A 168 12.44 9.32 20.04
CA ASP A 168 11.73 8.32 20.86
C ASP A 168 10.66 8.94 21.77
N HIS A 169 10.52 10.26 21.79
CA HIS A 169 9.50 10.91 22.60
C HIS A 169 8.10 10.70 21.99
N LEU A 170 7.15 10.28 22.83
CA LEU A 170 5.74 10.05 22.45
C LEU A 170 5.03 11.28 21.86
N ASP A 171 5.57 12.47 22.12
CA ASP A 171 5.14 13.73 21.54
C ASP A 171 6.36 14.56 21.12
N GLY A 172 7.10 14.05 20.11
CA GLY A 172 8.28 14.75 19.58
C GLY A 172 7.96 16.19 19.16
N ALA A 173 6.77 16.42 18.59
CA ALA A 173 6.31 17.74 18.19
C ALA A 173 6.28 18.75 19.34
N LYS A 174 5.93 18.32 20.56
CA LYS A 174 5.92 19.18 21.75
C LYS A 174 7.33 19.59 22.19
N LEU A 175 8.33 18.73 22.05
CA LEU A 175 9.72 19.08 22.38
C LEU A 175 10.26 20.19 21.49
N PHE A 176 9.97 20.10 20.18
CA PHE A 176 10.34 21.13 19.22
C PHE A 176 9.60 22.46 19.47
N LYS A 177 8.33 22.41 19.89
CA LYS A 177 7.57 23.62 20.30
C LYS A 177 8.14 24.28 21.56
N ASN A 178 8.51 23.49 22.57
CA ASN A 178 9.02 23.99 23.84
C ASN A 178 10.42 24.63 23.72
N GLN A 179 11.25 24.11 22.81
CA GLN A 179 12.61 24.61 22.59
C GLN A 179 12.84 24.89 21.10
N PRO A 180 12.50 26.11 20.62
CA PRO A 180 12.65 26.48 19.22
C PRO A 180 14.08 26.38 18.68
N GLY A 181 15.10 26.46 19.55
CA GLY A 181 16.50 26.26 19.18
C GLY A 181 16.79 24.89 18.54
N ARG A 182 15.94 23.88 18.78
CA ARG A 182 16.04 22.56 18.14
C ARG A 182 15.79 22.65 16.63
N TYR A 183 14.86 23.48 16.17
CA TYR A 183 14.63 23.69 14.73
C TYR A 183 15.88 24.23 14.03
N ALA A 184 16.54 25.23 14.62
CA ALA A 184 17.75 25.82 14.05
C ALA A 184 18.96 24.86 14.08
N ARG A 185 19.03 23.97 15.07
CA ARG A 185 20.08 22.93 15.13
C ARG A 185 19.86 21.88 14.05
N VAL A 186 18.66 21.31 13.97
CA VAL A 186 18.29 20.27 12.99
C VAL A 186 18.42 20.79 11.55
N ALA A 187 17.94 22.01 11.29
CA ALA A 187 18.05 22.65 9.98
C ALA A 187 19.52 22.78 9.52
N ARG A 188 20.42 23.21 10.42
CA ARG A 188 21.85 23.29 10.13
C ARG A 188 22.50 21.92 9.92
N GLY A 189 22.13 20.92 10.73
CA GLY A 189 22.67 19.55 10.61
C GLY A 189 22.30 18.88 9.29
N ALA A 190 21.06 19.09 8.82
CA ALA A 190 20.56 18.50 7.58
C ALA A 190 20.78 19.37 6.33
N GLY A 191 21.31 20.59 6.48
CA GLY A 191 21.50 21.53 5.37
C GLY A 191 20.18 22.03 4.75
N VAL A 192 19.11 22.12 5.55
CA VAL A 192 17.77 22.51 5.10
C VAL A 192 17.31 23.81 5.74
N SER A 193 16.21 24.38 5.25
CA SER A 193 15.62 25.58 5.87
C SER A 193 14.89 25.23 7.18
N ILE A 194 14.77 26.19 8.10
CA ILE A 194 13.96 26.03 9.32
C ILE A 194 12.51 25.67 8.99
N ARG A 195 11.98 26.19 7.88
CA ARG A 195 10.63 25.90 7.39
C ARG A 195 10.46 24.43 7.02
N ASP A 196 11.45 23.82 6.38
CA ASP A 196 11.42 22.39 6.04
C ASP A 196 11.26 21.52 7.30
N VAL A 197 11.95 21.88 8.38
CA VAL A 197 11.85 21.17 9.67
C VAL A 197 10.47 21.38 10.31
N GLN A 198 9.93 22.60 10.25
CA GLN A 198 8.58 22.89 10.74
C GLN A 198 7.51 22.11 9.96
N ASP A 199 7.66 22.01 8.64
CA ASP A 199 6.75 21.25 7.78
C ASP A 199 6.80 19.76 8.11
N LEU A 200 7.97 19.20 8.38
CA LEU A 200 8.12 17.80 8.83
C LEU A 200 7.40 17.57 10.17
N ILE A 201 7.62 18.45 11.16
CA ILE A 201 6.97 18.33 12.47
C ILE A 201 5.45 18.49 12.36
N ALA A 202 4.96 19.38 11.48
CA ALA A 202 3.54 19.53 11.20
C ALA A 202 2.94 18.26 10.56
N GLN A 203 3.65 17.64 9.62
CA GLN A 203 3.25 16.37 9.00
C GLN A 203 3.24 15.23 10.02
N TYR A 204 4.27 15.12 10.85
CA TYR A 204 4.31 14.17 11.97
C TYR A 204 3.12 14.37 12.92
N SER A 205 2.78 15.61 13.29
CA SER A 205 1.64 15.89 14.16
C SER A 205 0.31 15.42 13.55
N LYS A 206 0.12 15.58 12.23
CA LYS A 206 -1.08 15.08 11.53
C LYS A 206 -1.10 13.56 11.53
N PHE A 207 0.04 12.92 11.28
CA PHE A 207 0.16 11.48 11.25
C PHE A 207 -0.07 10.86 12.63
N SER A 208 0.54 11.42 13.68
CA SER A 208 0.32 11.03 15.08
C SER A 208 -1.15 11.15 15.49
N GLN A 209 -1.86 12.20 15.06
CA GLN A 209 -3.30 12.33 15.30
C GLN A 209 -4.12 11.26 14.58
N MET A 210 -3.78 10.95 13.33
CA MET A 210 -4.44 9.89 12.55
C MET A 210 -4.22 8.52 13.20
N VAL A 211 -2.97 8.23 13.59
CA VAL A 211 -2.60 7.00 14.28
C VAL A 211 -3.31 6.87 15.63
N LYS A 212 -3.36 7.93 16.44
CA LYS A 212 -4.11 7.93 17.71
C LYS A 212 -5.60 7.65 17.51
N LYS A 213 -6.21 8.24 16.47
CA LYS A 213 -7.61 7.95 16.10
C LYS A 213 -7.78 6.51 15.66
N MET A 214 -6.85 5.98 14.85
CA MET A 214 -6.92 4.60 14.35
C MET A 214 -6.65 3.56 15.44
N GLY A 215 -5.70 3.79 16.35
CA GLY A 215 -5.42 2.96 17.51
C GLY A 215 -6.60 2.94 18.50
N GLY A 216 -7.26 4.07 18.70
CA GLY A 216 -8.51 4.15 19.47
C GLY A 216 -9.66 3.35 18.83
N ILE A 217 -9.76 3.36 17.50
CA ILE A 217 -10.79 2.62 16.76
C ILE A 217 -10.48 1.11 16.73
N LYS A 218 -9.24 0.69 16.47
CA LYS A 218 -8.87 -0.75 16.46
C LYS A 218 -8.85 -1.38 17.85
N GLY A 219 -8.62 -0.60 18.91
CA GLY A 219 -8.87 -1.03 20.29
C GLY A 219 -10.34 -1.37 20.56
N LEU A 220 -11.28 -0.66 19.92
CA LEU A 220 -12.70 -1.02 19.91
C LEU A 220 -13.03 -2.22 19.03
N PHE A 221 -12.30 -2.46 17.93
CA PHE A 221 -12.60 -3.54 16.99
C PHE A 221 -11.87 -4.87 17.25
N LYS A 222 -10.77 -4.89 18.02
CA LYS A 222 -10.03 -6.13 18.36
C LYS A 222 -10.32 -6.67 19.76
N SER A 223 -11.07 -5.93 20.59
CA SER A 223 -11.65 -6.52 21.79
C SER A 223 -12.94 -7.25 21.37
N GLY A 224 -12.86 -8.57 21.29
CA GLY A 224 -14.00 -9.47 21.05
C GLY A 224 -15.03 -9.47 22.19
N ASP A 225 -15.23 -8.32 22.83
CA ASP A 225 -16.06 -8.14 24.03
C ASP A 225 -17.20 -7.15 23.76
N MET A 226 -17.80 -7.25 22.57
CA MET A 226 -19.09 -6.63 22.27
C MET A 226 -20.26 -7.32 23.01
N THR A 227 -19.99 -8.23 23.96
CA THR A 227 -21.01 -9.02 24.65
C THR A 227 -21.08 -8.83 26.16
N LYS A 228 -20.15 -8.13 26.83
CA LYS A 228 -20.16 -8.10 28.31
C LYS A 228 -20.34 -6.77 29.04
N ASN A 229 -20.35 -5.61 28.39
CA ASN A 229 -20.63 -4.36 29.14
C ASN A 229 -21.32 -3.28 28.31
N VAL A 230 -22.40 -3.65 27.60
CA VAL A 230 -23.30 -2.64 27.06
C VAL A 230 -24.16 -2.11 28.21
N ASN A 231 -23.85 -0.90 28.66
CA ASN A 231 -24.63 -0.20 29.68
C ASN A 231 -26.11 -0.12 29.20
N PRO A 232 -27.11 -0.56 29.98
CA PRO A 232 -28.50 -0.67 29.52
C PRO A 232 -29.08 0.66 28.99
N THR A 233 -28.61 1.77 29.57
CA THR A 233 -28.97 3.14 29.18
C THR A 233 -28.39 3.58 27.84
N GLN A 234 -27.23 3.05 27.45
CA GLN A 234 -26.58 3.37 26.17
C GLN A 234 -27.21 2.55 25.02
N MET A 235 -27.62 1.32 25.32
CA MET A 235 -28.39 0.47 24.40
C MET A 235 -29.79 1.05 24.13
N GLN A 236 -30.45 1.64 25.15
CA GLN A 236 -31.70 2.38 24.94
C GLN A 236 -31.53 3.62 24.05
N LYS A 237 -30.45 4.40 24.23
CA LYS A 237 -30.16 5.55 23.36
C LYS A 237 -29.89 5.11 21.92
N LEU A 238 -29.12 4.05 21.73
CA LEU A 238 -28.83 3.49 20.42
C LEU A 238 -30.12 2.97 19.74
N ASN A 239 -30.99 2.28 20.47
CA ASN A 239 -32.27 1.80 19.97
C ASN A 239 -33.23 2.96 19.60
N SER A 240 -33.21 4.05 20.38
CA SER A 240 -34.01 5.26 20.09
C SER A 240 -33.51 6.07 18.89
N GLN A 241 -32.23 5.97 18.56
CA GLN A 241 -31.65 6.59 17.36
C GLN A 241 -31.85 5.71 16.13
N MET A 242 -31.77 4.39 16.30
CA MET A 242 -31.98 3.43 15.23
C MET A 242 -33.44 3.42 14.76
N SER A 243 -34.41 3.60 15.66
CA SER A 243 -35.83 3.75 15.30
C SER A 243 -36.14 5.01 14.48
N LYS A 244 -35.28 6.04 14.54
CA LYS A 244 -35.42 7.27 13.75
C LYS A 244 -34.81 7.16 12.34
N LEU A 245 -33.97 6.16 12.10
CA LEU A 245 -33.28 5.94 10.83
C LEU A 245 -33.88 4.79 10.01
N ILE A 246 -34.83 4.04 10.56
CA ILE A 246 -35.55 2.99 9.84
C ILE A 246 -36.73 3.63 9.09
N ASP A 247 -36.66 3.57 7.77
CA ASP A 247 -37.70 4.05 6.86
C ASP A 247 -39.06 3.40 7.19
N PRO A 248 -40.15 4.17 7.37
CA PRO A 248 -41.46 3.64 7.75
C PRO A 248 -42.02 2.58 6.78
N ARG A 249 -41.53 2.50 5.55
CA ARG A 249 -41.92 1.46 4.58
C ARG A 249 -41.31 0.09 4.90
N ILE A 250 -40.08 0.06 5.40
CA ILE A 250 -39.40 -1.17 5.81
C ILE A 250 -40.02 -1.73 7.09
N LEU A 251 -40.49 -0.84 7.97
CA LEU A 251 -41.16 -1.20 9.21
C LEU A 251 -42.49 -1.95 8.99
N HIS A 252 -43.25 -1.58 7.95
CA HIS A 252 -44.48 -2.30 7.57
C HIS A 252 -44.20 -3.67 6.96
N GLN A 253 -43.13 -3.79 6.18
CA GLN A 253 -42.73 -5.04 5.55
C GLN A 253 -42.19 -6.08 6.55
N ILE A 254 -41.61 -5.62 7.65
CA ILE A 254 -41.09 -6.47 8.74
C ILE A 254 -42.18 -6.76 9.81
N GLY A 255 -43.42 -6.25 9.65
CA GLY A 255 -44.53 -6.55 10.55
C GLY A 255 -44.59 -5.68 11.82
N GLY A 256 -44.03 -4.46 11.76
CA GLY A 256 -44.07 -3.49 12.85
C GLY A 256 -43.11 -3.82 14.01
N GLN A 257 -43.34 -3.19 15.17
CA GLN A 257 -42.48 -3.32 16.35
C GLN A 257 -42.37 -4.76 16.90
N SER A 258 -43.39 -5.59 16.67
CA SER A 258 -43.40 -7.00 17.07
C SER A 258 -42.47 -7.84 16.19
N GLY A 259 -42.46 -7.61 14.86
CA GLY A 259 -41.58 -8.32 13.95
C GLY A 259 -40.11 -7.94 14.10
N LEU A 260 -39.82 -6.68 14.43
CA LEU A 260 -38.46 -6.25 14.78
C LEU A 260 -37.96 -6.93 16.07
N SER A 261 -38.84 -7.13 17.05
CA SER A 261 -38.51 -7.82 18.30
C SER A 261 -38.21 -9.30 18.07
N SER A 262 -38.97 -9.96 17.19
CA SER A 262 -38.75 -11.35 16.76
C SER A 262 -37.41 -11.50 16.01
N MET A 263 -37.12 -10.56 15.12
CA MET A 263 -35.88 -10.53 14.35
C MET A 263 -34.66 -10.30 15.25
N MET A 264 -34.77 -9.42 16.26
CA MET A 264 -33.70 -9.18 17.24
C MET A 264 -33.45 -10.42 18.10
N ARG A 265 -34.51 -11.15 18.49
CA ARG A 265 -34.40 -12.39 19.27
C ARG A 265 -33.71 -13.49 18.47
N GLN A 266 -33.98 -13.56 17.16
CA GLN A 266 -33.33 -14.48 16.24
C GLN A 266 -31.86 -14.12 15.98
N PHE A 267 -31.54 -12.82 15.91
CA PHE A 267 -30.17 -12.32 15.81
C PHE A 267 -29.36 -12.57 17.10
N GLN A 268 -30.02 -12.55 18.26
CA GLN A 268 -29.39 -12.83 19.55
C GLN A 268 -29.18 -14.33 19.80
N GLN A 269 -29.99 -15.21 19.18
CA GLN A 269 -29.85 -16.66 19.29
C GLN A 269 -28.98 -17.31 18.19
N GLY A 270 -28.75 -16.64 17.07
CA GLY A 270 -27.96 -17.15 15.94
C GLY A 270 -26.68 -16.37 15.72
N GLY A 271 -25.54 -16.93 16.12
CA GLY A 271 -24.23 -16.28 16.07
C GLY A 271 -23.77 -15.84 14.68
N GLY A 272 -23.36 -14.58 14.58
CA GLY A 272 -22.36 -14.08 13.64
C GLY A 272 -22.77 -13.91 12.17
N PRO A 273 -21.99 -13.15 11.38
CA PRO A 273 -22.38 -12.64 10.05
C PRO A 273 -22.30 -13.68 8.92
N GLY A 274 -22.58 -14.96 9.20
CA GLY A 274 -22.56 -16.05 8.20
C GLY A 274 -23.93 -16.46 7.65
N GLY A 275 -25.04 -15.96 8.23
CA GLY A 275 -26.40 -16.41 7.90
C GLY A 275 -27.06 -15.74 6.68
N LEU A 276 -26.46 -14.67 6.14
CA LEU A 276 -27.04 -13.89 5.04
C LEU A 276 -26.97 -14.59 3.66
N GLY A 277 -26.19 -15.67 3.54
CA GLY A 277 -26.05 -16.42 2.27
C GLY A 277 -27.23 -17.32 1.91
N LYS A 278 -28.18 -17.58 2.83
CA LYS A 278 -29.30 -18.50 2.59
C LYS A 278 -30.64 -17.83 2.24
N LEU A 279 -30.69 -16.50 2.15
CA LEU A 279 -31.89 -15.79 1.70
C LEU A 279 -31.94 -15.49 0.19
N PHE A 280 -30.84 -15.70 -0.54
CA PHE A 280 -30.75 -15.37 -1.98
C PHE A 280 -30.54 -16.58 -2.90
N SER A 281 -30.63 -17.82 -2.37
CA SER A 281 -30.61 -19.03 -3.18
C SER A 281 -31.90 -19.81 -2.97
N GLY A 282 -32.86 -19.61 -3.87
CA GLY A 282 -34.11 -20.34 -3.96
C GLY A 282 -34.56 -20.35 -5.41
N ASP A 283 -34.52 -21.54 -6.00
CA ASP A 283 -34.81 -21.89 -7.38
C ASP A 283 -36.09 -21.26 -7.96
N LYS A 284 -35.96 -20.68 -9.16
CA LYS A 284 -36.76 -20.97 -10.36
C LYS A 284 -36.18 -20.27 -11.59
#